data_AF-A0A9Q1HH59-F1
#
_entry.id   AF-A0A9Q1HH59-F1
#
_cell.length_a   1.000
_cell.length_b   1.000
_cell.length_c   1.000
_cell.angle_alpha   90.00
_cell.angle_beta   90.00
_cell.angle_gamma   90.00
#
_symmetry.space_group_name_H-M   'P 1'
#
loop_
_entity.id
_entity.type
_entity.pdbx_description
1 polymer ?
#
loop_
_entity_poly.entity_id
_entity_poly.type
_entity_poly.pdbx_seq_one_letter_code
_entity_poly.pdbx_strand_id
1 'polypeptide(L)'
;MSTKKHVNSPRPSCYAQILNIARIRPLLNTEATKSLVHSLITSRLDFCNSLLCGAAESLTSKLQQIHNTAARLITRTRKYDYITPLLKELHWLPVKYRSARYSC
;
A
#
# COMPACT_ATOMS: atom_id res chain seq x y z
N MET A 1 -9.30 -21.56 -19.21
CA MET A 1 -9.73 -20.17 -18.95
C MET A 1 -8.65 -19.45 -18.15
N SER A 2 -8.07 -18.42 -18.75
CA SER A 2 -6.81 -17.78 -18.30
C SER A 2 -7.03 -16.88 -17.08
N THR A 3 -6.62 -17.35 -15.90
CA THR A 3 -6.63 -16.62 -14.61
C THR A 3 -5.67 -15.43 -14.56
N LYS A 4 -4.98 -15.11 -15.68
CA LYS A 4 -4.00 -14.01 -15.75
C LYS A 4 -4.63 -12.63 -16.00
N LYS A 5 -5.89 -12.57 -16.47
CA LYS A 5 -6.54 -11.27 -16.78
C LYS A 5 -7.09 -10.54 -15.55
N HIS A 6 -7.45 -11.26 -14.47
CA HIS A 6 -7.95 -10.64 -13.23
C HIS A 6 -6.84 -10.22 -12.25
N VAL A 7 -5.65 -10.82 -12.34
CA VAL A 7 -4.51 -10.53 -11.44
C VAL A 7 -3.81 -9.19 -11.77
N ASN A 8 -4.03 -8.65 -12.97
CA ASN A 8 -3.39 -7.39 -13.41
C ASN A 8 -4.20 -6.12 -13.11
N SER A 9 -5.44 -6.22 -12.61
CA SER A 9 -6.30 -5.04 -12.36
C SER A 9 -6.09 -4.28 -11.03
N PRO A 10 -5.48 -4.83 -9.95
CA PRO A 10 -5.36 -4.07 -8.70
C PRO A 10 -4.33 -2.93 -8.78
N ARG A 11 -3.27 -3.13 -9.57
CA ARG A 11 -2.08 -2.26 -9.59
C ARG A 11 -2.36 -0.88 -10.20
N PRO A 12 -3.03 -0.75 -11.37
CA PRO A 12 -3.38 0.56 -11.90
C PRO A 12 -4.36 1.29 -10.98
N SER A 13 -5.31 0.56 -10.37
CA SER A 13 -6.34 1.13 -9.51
C SER A 13 -5.76 1.72 -8.22
N CYS A 14 -4.84 1.02 -7.54
CA CYS A 14 -4.23 1.54 -6.31
C CYS A 14 -3.34 2.75 -6.58
N TYR A 15 -2.53 2.69 -7.65
CA TYR A 15 -1.64 3.80 -7.99
C TYR A 15 -2.44 5.04 -8.41
N ALA A 16 -3.51 4.86 -9.20
CA ALA A 16 -4.42 5.95 -9.55
C ALA A 16 -5.09 6.57 -8.32
N GLN A 17 -5.52 5.75 -7.35
CA GLN A 17 -6.10 6.26 -6.10
C GLN A 17 -5.09 7.02 -5.24
N ILE A 18 -3.84 6.52 -5.13
CA ILE A 18 -2.75 7.26 -4.45
C ILE A 18 -2.48 8.60 -5.14
N LEU A 19 -2.45 8.64 -6.48
CA LEU A 19 -2.28 9.88 -7.24
C LEU A 19 -3.45 10.85 -7.03
N ASN A 20 -4.68 10.34 -6.96
CA ASN A 20 -5.85 11.17 -6.67
C ASN A 20 -5.78 11.76 -5.25
N ILE A 21 -5.40 10.96 -4.25
CA ILE A 21 -5.16 11.44 -2.88
C ILE A 21 -4.02 12.47 -2.88
N ALA A 22 -2.96 12.25 -3.67
CA ALA A 22 -1.84 13.19 -3.80
C ALA A 22 -2.27 14.55 -4.37
N ARG A 23 -3.21 14.56 -5.32
CA ARG A 23 -3.76 15.81 -5.88
C ARG A 23 -4.56 16.60 -4.86
N ILE A 24 -5.36 15.93 -4.03
CA ILE A 24 -6.18 16.59 -2.99
C ILE A 24 -5.42 16.78 -1.67
N ARG A 25 -4.21 16.22 -1.52
CA ARG A 25 -3.37 16.34 -0.31
C ARG A 25 -3.12 17.79 0.16
N PRO A 26 -2.99 18.81 -0.70
CA PRO A 26 -2.87 20.20 -0.26
C PRO A 26 -4.12 20.71 0.46
N LEU A 27 -5.29 20.12 0.17
CA LEU A 27 -6.59 20.50 0.71
C LEU A 27 -6.98 19.70 1.96
N LEU A 28 -6.18 18.70 2.34
CA LEU A 28 -6.49 17.77 3.42
C LEU A 28 -5.53 17.92 4.61
N ASN A 29 -6.10 17.80 5.81
CA ASN A 29 -5.34 17.64 7.04
C ASN A 29 -4.56 16.32 7.05
N THR A 30 -3.47 16.28 7.81
CA THR A 30 -2.60 15.09 7.89
C THR A 30 -3.34 13.88 8.44
N GLU A 31 -4.20 14.06 9.44
CA GLU A 31 -5.03 12.96 9.99
C GLU A 31 -6.04 12.42 8.99
N ALA A 32 -6.73 13.30 8.23
CA ALA A 32 -7.64 12.87 7.18
C ALA A 32 -6.91 12.10 6.07
N THR A 33 -5.71 12.55 5.71
CA THR A 33 -4.84 11.86 4.75
C THR A 33 -4.44 10.48 5.26
N LYS A 34 -4.04 10.37 6.54
CA LYS A 34 -3.73 9.08 7.18
C LYS A 34 -4.90 8.13 7.07
N SER A 35 -6.11 8.57 7.41
CA SER A 35 -7.32 7.73 7.36
C SER A 35 -7.65 7.25 5.94
N LEU A 36 -7.59 8.13 4.94
CA LEU A 36 -7.84 7.77 3.53
C LEU A 36 -6.82 6.76 2.99
N VAL A 37 -5.55 6.98 3.30
CA VAL A 37 -4.50 6.08 2.86
C VAL A 37 -4.56 4.76 3.62
N HIS A 38 -4.92 4.78 4.90
CA HIS A 38 -5.09 3.58 5.71
C HIS A 38 -6.25 2.72 5.22
N SER A 39 -7.40 3.31 4.89
CA SER A 39 -8.54 2.58 4.32
C SER A 39 -8.21 1.99 2.94
N LEU A 40 -7.48 2.74 2.10
CA LEU A 40 -7.00 2.26 0.81
C LEU A 40 -6.03 1.08 0.93
N ILE A 41 -5.02 1.19 1.80
CA ILE A 41 -4.03 0.12 1.99
C ILE A 41 -4.69 -1.12 2.59
N THR A 42 -5.56 -0.96 3.60
CA THR A 42 -6.20 -2.08 4.29
C THR A 42 -7.13 -2.84 3.34
N SER A 43 -8.04 -2.14 2.65
CA SER A 43 -8.94 -2.77 1.66
C SER A 43 -8.20 -3.53 0.54
N ARG A 44 -7.05 -3.02 0.11
CA ARG A 44 -6.25 -3.64 -0.96
C ARG A 44 -5.35 -4.75 -0.44
N LEU A 45 -4.78 -4.60 0.75
CA LEU A 45 -4.04 -5.67 1.41
C LEU A 45 -4.97 -6.83 1.74
N ASP A 46 -6.18 -6.58 2.24
CA ASP A 46 -7.15 -7.65 2.56
C ASP A 46 -7.62 -8.37 1.30
N PHE A 47 -7.91 -7.63 0.22
CA PHE A 47 -8.19 -8.23 -1.09
C PHE A 47 -7.03 -9.08 -1.59
N CYS A 48 -5.80 -8.56 -1.48
CA CYS A 48 -4.62 -9.30 -1.87
C CYS A 48 -4.33 -10.47 -0.92
N ASN A 49 -4.58 -10.37 0.38
CA ASN A 49 -4.33 -11.44 1.36
C ASN A 49 -5.15 -12.69 1.02
N SER A 50 -6.43 -12.53 0.65
CA SER A 50 -7.26 -13.64 0.15
C SER A 50 -6.75 -14.24 -1.16
N LEU A 51 -6.06 -13.45 -1.99
CA LEU A 51 -5.39 -13.91 -3.23
C LEU A 51 -3.95 -14.42 -2.99
N LEU A 52 -3.36 -14.09 -1.84
CA LEU A 52 -1.95 -14.30 -1.51
C LEU A 52 -1.70 -15.56 -0.68
N CYS A 53 -2.75 -16.28 -0.22
CA CYS A 53 -2.63 -17.64 0.29
C CYS A 53 -1.97 -18.52 -0.80
N GLY A 54 -0.62 -18.57 -0.80
CA GLY A 54 0.21 -19.26 -1.80
C GLY A 54 0.94 -18.39 -2.85
N ALA A 55 0.96 -17.05 -2.74
CA ALA A 55 1.47 -16.19 -3.83
C ALA A 55 2.95 -15.78 -3.73
N ALA A 56 3.57 -15.66 -4.91
CA ALA A 56 4.98 -15.38 -5.15
C ALA A 56 5.48 -14.03 -4.58
N GLU A 57 6.72 -14.02 -4.08
CA GLU A 57 7.47 -12.86 -3.54
C GLU A 57 7.38 -11.58 -4.40
N SER A 58 7.21 -11.73 -5.71
CA SER A 58 7.05 -10.63 -6.65
C SER A 58 5.83 -9.75 -6.37
N LEU A 59 4.74 -10.30 -5.81
CA LEU A 59 3.54 -9.54 -5.45
C LEU A 59 3.73 -8.83 -4.11
N THR A 60 4.36 -9.48 -3.13
CA THR A 60 4.74 -8.88 -1.84
C THR A 60 5.64 -7.66 -2.03
N SER A 61 6.64 -7.77 -2.91
CA SER A 61 7.52 -6.65 -3.26
C SER A 61 6.74 -5.46 -3.86
N LYS A 62 5.78 -5.73 -4.76
CA LYS A 62 4.93 -4.69 -5.37
C LYS A 62 4.04 -4.00 -4.33
N LEU A 63 3.45 -4.76 -3.41
CA LEU A 63 2.63 -4.21 -2.33
C LEU A 63 3.47 -3.35 -1.38
N GLN A 64 4.71 -3.75 -1.09
CA GLN A 64 5.63 -2.93 -0.30
C GLN A 64 5.94 -1.59 -0.98
N GLN A 65 6.09 -1.55 -2.31
CA GLN A 65 6.29 -0.30 -3.04
C GLN A 65 5.09 0.65 -2.92
N ILE A 66 3.86 0.13 -3.04
CA ILE A 66 2.63 0.91 -2.85
C ILE A 66 2.55 1.45 -1.42
N HIS A 67 2.84 0.60 -0.43
CA HIS A 67 2.87 0.97 0.98
C HIS A 67 3.88 2.08 1.28
N ASN A 68 5.08 1.98 0.72
CA ASN A 68 6.12 2.99 0.86
C ASN A 68 5.71 4.33 0.21
N THR A 69 5.08 4.28 -0.96
CA THR A 69 4.63 5.49 -1.68
C THR A 69 3.55 6.23 -0.88
N ALA A 70 2.63 5.46 -0.30
CA ALA A 70 1.59 5.95 0.58
C ALA A 70 2.14 6.58 1.88
N ALA A 71 3.13 5.96 2.52
CA ALA A 71 3.79 6.55 3.69
C ALA A 71 4.43 7.90 3.33
N ARG A 72 5.15 7.98 2.19
CA ARG A 72 5.71 9.25 1.70
C ARG A 72 4.66 10.31 1.42
N LEU A 73 3.48 9.91 0.95
CA LEU A 73 2.38 10.84 0.69
C LEU A 73 1.84 11.49 1.98
N ILE A 74 1.79 10.72 3.07
CA ILE A 74 1.35 11.23 4.38
C ILE A 74 2.39 12.22 4.92
N THR A 75 3.66 11.81 4.95
CA THR A 75 4.78 12.56 5.56
C THR A 75 5.33 13.66 4.67
N ARG A 76 4.90 13.73 3.40
CA ARG A 76 5.41 14.67 2.37
C ARG A 76 6.93 14.61 2.20
N THR A 77 7.53 13.45 2.44
CA THR A 77 8.97 13.21 2.29
C THR A 77 9.37 13.01 0.84
N ARG A 78 10.64 13.30 0.52
CA ARG A 78 11.17 13.19 -0.83
C ARG A 78 11.27 11.72 -1.24
N LYS A 79 11.37 11.46 -2.55
CA LYS A 79 11.41 10.10 -3.12
C LYS A 79 12.57 9.23 -2.60
N TYR A 80 13.71 9.85 -2.32
CA TYR A 80 14.95 9.15 -1.95
C TYR A 80 15.21 9.10 -0.44
N ASP A 81 14.36 9.72 0.38
CA ASP A 81 14.52 9.70 1.83
C ASP A 81 14.33 8.26 2.37
N TYR A 82 14.98 7.96 3.50
CA TYR A 82 14.86 6.65 4.13
C TYR A 82 13.42 6.36 4.54
N ILE A 83 12.88 5.25 4.08
CA ILE A 83 11.48 4.87 4.31
C ILE A 83 11.25 4.21 5.68
N THR A 84 12.26 3.51 6.19
CA THR A 84 12.20 2.78 7.47
C THR A 84 11.82 3.67 8.66
N PRO A 85 12.43 4.86 8.88
CA PRO A 85 12.02 5.75 9.96
C PRO A 85 10.57 6.22 9.80
N LEU A 86 10.13 6.49 8.57
CA LEU A 86 8.76 6.95 8.28
C LEU A 86 7.71 5.89 8.60
N LEU A 87 8.00 4.63 8.30
CA LEU A 87 7.11 3.53 8.68
C LEU A 87 7.03 3.36 10.19
N LYS A 88 8.13 3.59 10.92
CA LYS A 88 8.15 3.53 12.39
C LYS A 88 7.34 4.69 13.00
N GLU A 89 7.51 5.91 12.50
CA GLU A 89 6.73 7.09 12.92
C GLU A 89 5.23 6.93 12.65
N LEU A 90 4.87 6.26 11.55
CA LEU A 90 3.48 5.97 11.21
C LEU A 90 2.94 4.71 11.92
N HIS A 91 3.77 3.98 12.67
CA HIS A 91 3.45 2.69 13.30
C HIS A 91 2.98 1.64 12.27
N TRP A 92 3.49 1.71 11.04
CA TRP A 92 3.09 0.83 9.95
C TRP A 92 4.03 -0.37 9.82
N LEU A 93 3.47 -1.57 10.02
CA LEU A 93 4.22 -2.81 9.82
C LEU A 93 4.49 -3.06 8.31
N PRO A 94 5.73 -3.40 7.90
CA PRO A 94 6.02 -3.79 6.52
C PRO A 94 5.14 -4.94 6.02
N VAL A 95 4.79 -4.93 4.73
CA VAL A 95 3.86 -5.90 4.11
C VAL A 95 4.35 -7.34 4.28
N LYS A 96 5.66 -7.58 4.18
CA LYS A 96 6.27 -8.90 4.41
C LYS A 96 5.97 -9.51 5.78
N TYR A 97 5.75 -8.68 6.80
CA TYR A 97 5.41 -9.14 8.15
C TYR A 97 3.90 -9.20 8.39
N ARG A 98 3.08 -8.64 7.49
CA ARG A 98 1.61 -8.72 7.57
C ARG A 98 1.08 -10.05 7.05
N SER A 99 1.71 -10.62 6.01
CA SER A 99 1.36 -11.93 5.46
C SER A 99 1.65 -13.08 6.42
N ALA A 100 2.61 -12.92 7.34
CA ALA A 100 2.92 -13.91 8.37
C ALA A 100 1.79 -14.14 9.39
N ARG A 101 0.75 -13.29 9.38
CA ARG A 101 -0.43 -13.44 10.25
C ARG A 101 -1.45 -14.45 9.70
N TYR A 102 -1.35 -14.76 8.41
CA TYR A 102 -2.15 -15.78 7.76
C TYR A 102 -1.26 -17.02 7.64
N SER A 103 -1.26 -17.83 8.70
CA SER A 103 -0.75 -19.20 8.61
C SER A 103 -1.60 -19.95 7.59
N CYS A 104 -1.05 -20.18 6.40
CA CYS A 104 -1.40 -21.35 5.61
C CYS A 104 -0.59 -22.53 6.15
#